data_AF-A0A0F9PHM0-F1
#
_entry.id   AF-A0A0F9PHM0-F1
#
_cell.length_a   1.000
_cell.length_b   1.000
_cell.length_c   1.000
_cell.angle_alpha   90.00
_cell.angle_beta   90.00
_cell.angle_gamma   90.00
#
_symmetry.space_group_name_H-M   'P 1'
#
loop_
_entity.id
_entity.type
_entity.pdbx_description
1 polymer ?
#
loop_
_entity_poly.entity_id
_entity_poly.type
_entity_poly.pdbx_seq_one_letter_code
_entity_poly.pdbx_strand_id
1 'polypeptide(L)'
;MAELPPDVYEKNGQLYRDVEQTSAEGEPWTKHRPVARTLGEAKRMHWDWYHPVYGWVLEGYKLEKDREGADILADDSQVVVVTPEQREAVAQEEGA
;
A
#
# COMPACT_ATOMS: atom_id res chain seq x y z
N MET A 1 -23.59 -2.87 -7.11
CA MET A 1 -22.25 -3.04 -6.50
C MET A 1 -21.25 -2.56 -7.54
N ALA A 2 -20.32 -1.68 -7.19
CA ALA A 2 -19.30 -1.22 -8.15
C ALA A 2 -18.48 -2.44 -8.60
N GLU A 3 -18.28 -2.59 -9.91
CA GLU A 3 -17.43 -3.65 -10.45
C GLU A 3 -16.01 -3.42 -9.95
N LEU A 4 -15.43 -4.41 -9.26
CA LEU A 4 -14.04 -4.37 -8.85
C LEU A 4 -13.14 -4.40 -10.09
N PRO A 5 -11.97 -3.75 -10.06
CA PRO A 5 -10.95 -3.93 -11.09
C PRO A 5 -10.63 -5.42 -11.29
N PRO A 6 -10.29 -5.87 -12.51
CA PRO A 6 -10.13 -7.29 -12.85
C PRO A 6 -9.08 -8.02 -11.98
N ASP A 7 -8.10 -7.29 -11.44
CA ASP A 7 -7.04 -7.85 -10.61
C ASP A 7 -7.32 -7.75 -9.11
N VAL A 8 -8.50 -7.26 -8.70
CA VAL A 8 -8.87 -7.03 -7.30
C VAL A 8 -9.97 -7.99 -6.88
N TYR A 9 -9.73 -8.72 -5.78
CA TYR A 9 -10.70 -9.65 -5.21
C TYR A 9 -10.91 -9.39 -3.72
N GLU A 10 -12.06 -9.83 -3.20
CA GLU A 10 -12.39 -9.75 -1.78
C GLU A 10 -12.14 -11.09 -1.10
N LYS A 11 -11.44 -11.06 0.05
CA LYS A 11 -11.22 -12.22 0.91
C LYS A 11 -11.42 -11.79 2.36
N ASN A 12 -12.38 -12.42 3.05
CA ASN A 12 -12.72 -12.12 4.45
C ASN A 12 -13.07 -10.63 4.70
N GLY A 13 -13.77 -9.98 3.77
CA GLY A 13 -14.14 -8.55 3.89
C GLY A 13 -13.01 -7.57 3.59
N GLN A 14 -11.83 -8.04 3.17
CA GLN A 14 -10.68 -7.23 2.80
C GLN A 14 -10.40 -7.39 1.29
N LEU A 15 -10.10 -6.29 0.60
CA LEU A 15 -9.68 -6.31 -0.80
C LEU A 15 -8.20 -6.62 -0.95
N TYR A 16 -7.87 -7.37 -1.99
CA TYR A 16 -6.50 -7.77 -2.34
C TYR A 16 -6.26 -7.66 -3.85
N ARG A 17 -5.00 -7.45 -4.24
CA ARG A 17 -4.48 -7.57 -5.61
C ARG A 17 -3.27 -8.49 -5.62
N ASP A 18 -3.18 -9.32 -6.64
CA ASP A 18 -2.04 -10.20 -6.88
C ASP A 18 -1.03 -9.50 -7.78
N VAL A 19 0.24 -9.48 -7.35
CA VAL A 19 1.33 -8.86 -8.10
C VAL A 19 2.41 -9.90 -8.33
N GLU A 20 2.68 -10.21 -9.59
CA GLU A 20 3.83 -11.05 -9.95
C GLU A 20 5.14 -10.33 -9.62
N GLN A 21 6.05 -11.06 -9.01
CA GLN A 21 7.38 -10.60 -8.62
C GLN A 21 8.40 -11.67 -8.96
N THR A 22 9.65 -11.27 -9.14
CA THR A 22 10.77 -12.19 -9.31
C THR A 22 11.57 -12.22 -8.02
N SER A 23 11.85 -13.41 -7.50
CA SER A 23 12.69 -13.59 -6.31
C SER A 23 14.15 -13.23 -6.63
N ALA A 24 14.97 -13.07 -5.60
CA ALA A 24 16.41 -12.86 -5.78
C ALA A 24 17.10 -14.02 -6.53
N GLU A 25 16.48 -15.20 -6.52
CA GLU A 25 16.94 -16.42 -7.18
C GLU A 25 16.40 -16.55 -8.62
N GLY A 26 15.58 -15.59 -9.07
CA GLY A 26 15.01 -15.55 -10.42
C GLY A 26 13.66 -16.27 -10.57
N GLU A 27 13.13 -16.85 -9.49
CA GLU A 27 11.85 -17.57 -9.54
C GLU A 27 10.66 -16.61 -9.46
N PRO A 28 9.61 -16.80 -10.29
CA PRO A 28 8.40 -16.00 -10.18
C PRO A 28 7.62 -16.38 -8.92
N TRP A 29 7.10 -15.39 -8.23
CA TRP A 29 6.20 -15.57 -7.10
C TRP A 29 5.11 -14.50 -7.11
N THR A 30 3.93 -14.86 -6.61
CA THR A 30 2.79 -13.95 -6.51
C THR A 30 2.75 -13.32 -5.13
N LYS A 31 2.86 -11.99 -5.08
CA LYS A 31 2.70 -11.22 -3.86
C LYS A 31 1.26 -10.74 -3.74
N HIS A 32 0.55 -11.23 -2.73
CA HIS A 32 -0.79 -10.74 -2.37
C HIS A 32 -0.65 -9.41 -1.62
N ARG A 33 -1.23 -8.33 -2.15
CA ARG A 33 -1.21 -7.00 -1.54
C ARG A 33 -2.60 -6.61 -1.08
N PRO A 34 -2.79 -6.16 0.16
CA PRO A 34 -4.06 -5.56 0.56
C PRO A 34 -4.30 -4.28 -0.25
N VAL A 35 -5.57 -4.02 -0.52
CA VAL A 35 -6.04 -2.93 -1.38
C VAL A 35 -7.01 -2.04 -0.63
N ALA A 36 -6.88 -0.74 -0.83
CA ALA A 36 -7.78 0.31 -0.36
C ALA A 36 -8.58 0.86 -1.55
N ARG A 37 -9.82 1.31 -1.28
CA ARG A 37 -10.67 1.90 -2.33
C ARG A 37 -10.37 3.36 -2.59
N THR A 38 -9.74 4.04 -1.63
CA THR A 38 -9.44 5.47 -1.72
C THR A 38 -7.96 5.73 -1.46
N LEU A 39 -7.44 6.80 -2.05
CA LEU A 39 -6.05 7.21 -1.87
C LEU A 39 -5.74 7.52 -0.40
N GLY A 40 -6.64 8.20 0.31
CA GLY A 40 -6.46 8.53 1.73
C GLY A 40 -6.46 7.30 2.64
N GLU A 41 -7.21 6.24 2.28
CA GLU A 41 -7.14 4.96 2.98
C GLU A 41 -5.82 4.23 2.67
N ALA A 42 -5.38 4.24 1.41
CA ALA A 42 -4.10 3.66 1.01
C ALA A 42 -2.93 4.32 1.76
N LYS A 43 -2.91 5.67 1.83
CA LYS A 43 -1.91 6.46 2.54
C LYS A 43 -1.91 6.17 4.05
N ARG A 44 -3.08 6.16 4.68
CA ARG A 44 -3.25 5.82 6.11
C ARG A 44 -2.63 4.50 6.52
N MET A 45 -2.74 3.51 5.64
CA MET A 45 -2.27 2.16 5.91
C MET A 45 -0.83 1.94 5.45
N HIS A 46 -0.19 2.92 4.80
CA HIS A 46 1.17 2.79 4.27
C HIS A 46 2.22 3.12 5.32
N TRP A 47 3.04 2.12 5.65
CA TRP A 47 4.09 2.23 6.66
C TRP A 47 5.32 1.47 6.22
N ASP A 48 6.38 2.22 5.92
CA ASP A 48 7.68 1.64 5.62
C ASP A 48 8.58 1.75 6.85
N TRP A 49 9.26 0.66 7.19
CA TRP A 49 10.13 0.64 8.35
C TRP A 49 11.34 -0.26 8.12
N TYR A 50 12.45 0.06 8.78
CA TYR A 50 13.69 -0.70 8.64
C TYR A 50 13.81 -1.77 9.73
N HIS A 51 13.95 -3.03 9.32
CA HIS A 51 14.31 -4.14 10.21
C HIS A 51 15.81 -4.44 10.09
N PRO A 52 16.55 -4.58 11.21
CA PRO A 52 18.01 -4.78 11.18
C PRO A 52 18.47 -6.05 10.44
N VAL A 53 17.62 -7.08 10.39
CA VAL A 53 17.94 -8.36 9.70
C VAL A 53 17.37 -8.42 8.28
N TYR A 54 16.21 -7.78 8.05
CA TYR A 54 15.45 -7.96 6.80
C TYR A 54 15.52 -6.74 5.88
N GLY A 55 16.14 -5.65 6.32
CA GLY A 55 16.17 -4.39 5.59
C GLY A 55 14.83 -3.65 5.64
N TRP A 56 14.54 -2.88 4.60
CA TRP A 56 13.29 -2.15 4.49
C TRP A 56 12.09 -3.09 4.30
N VAL A 57 11.17 -3.04 5.25
CA VAL A 57 9.87 -3.69 5.19
C VAL A 57 8.86 -2.66 4.68
N LEU A 58 8.33 -2.91 3.49
CA LEU A 58 7.35 -2.05 2.86
C LEU A 58 5.93 -2.56 3.15
N GLU A 59 5.23 -1.92 4.07
CA GLU A 59 3.92 -2.35 4.55
C GLU A 59 2.81 -1.38 4.11
N GLY A 60 1.60 -1.92 3.97
CA GLY A 60 0.40 -1.15 3.71
C GLY A 60 -0.34 -1.46 2.42
N TYR A 61 -1.39 -0.67 2.22
CA TYR A 61 -2.42 -0.94 1.21
C TYR A 61 -2.06 -0.26 -0.10
N LYS A 62 -2.31 -0.94 -1.21
CA LYS A 62 -2.26 -0.32 -2.53
C LYS A 62 -3.62 0.26 -2.88
N LEU A 63 -3.63 1.29 -3.73
CA LEU A 63 -4.88 1.77 -4.31
C LEU A 63 -5.42 0.72 -5.27
N GLU A 64 -6.74 0.54 -5.29
CA GLU A 64 -7.42 -0.45 -6.15
C GLU A 64 -7.13 -0.30 -7.63
N LYS A 65 -6.82 0.92 -8.06
CA LYS A 65 -6.43 1.25 -9.42
C LYS A 65 -5.15 2.08 -9.39
N ASP A 66 -4.27 1.82 -10.35
CA ASP A 66 -3.09 2.64 -10.56
C ASP A 66 -3.50 4.06 -10.96
N ARG A 67 -2.84 5.05 -10.34
CA ARG A 67 -3.06 6.47 -10.63
C ARG A 67 -2.43 6.85 -11.96
N GLU A 68 -2.99 7.88 -12.60
CA GLU A 68 -2.36 8.47 -13.77
C GLU A 68 -1.02 9.10 -13.39
N GLY A 69 -0.06 9.08 -14.31
CA GLY A 69 1.28 9.63 -14.04
C GLY A 69 1.26 11.11 -13.63
N ALA A 70 0.35 11.90 -14.20
CA ALA A 70 0.16 13.29 -13.84
C ALA A 70 -0.29 13.46 -12.38
N ASP A 71 -1.22 12.63 -11.91
CA ASP A 71 -1.67 12.65 -10.52
C ASP A 71 -0.54 12.27 -9.57
N ILE A 72 0.29 11.28 -9.94
CA ILE A 72 1.43 10.85 -9.14
C ILE A 72 2.45 11.99 -9.00
N LEU A 73 2.74 12.71 -10.09
CA LEU A 73 3.69 13.83 -10.07
C LEU A 73 3.14 15.07 -9.34
N ALA A 74 1.82 15.21 -9.26
CA ALA A 74 1.16 16.25 -8.48
C ALA A 74 1.02 15.89 -6.99
N ASP A 75 1.38 14.67 -6.58
CA ASP A 75 1.35 14.25 -5.17
C ASP A 75 2.51 14.92 -4.42
N ASP A 76 2.16 15.83 -3.52
CA ASP A 76 3.08 16.61 -2.69
C ASP A 76 3.29 16.00 -1.29
N SER A 77 2.81 14.77 -1.07
CA SER A 77 3.04 14.05 0.19
C SER A 77 4.53 13.90 0.50
N GLN A 78 4.85 14.00 1.80
CA GLN A 78 6.20 13.91 2.31
C GLN A 78 6.33 12.74 3.27
N VAL A 79 7.53 12.16 3.35
CA VAL A 79 7.81 11.09 4.30
C VAL A 79 7.85 11.66 5.72
N VAL A 80 6.97 11.18 6.59
CA VAL A 80 6.96 11.52 8.02
C VAL A 80 7.55 10.36 8.83
N VAL A 81 8.65 10.64 9.54
CA VAL A 81 9.28 9.65 10.43
C VAL A 81 8.59 9.69 11.80
N VAL A 82 8.03 8.56 12.22
CA VAL A 82 7.24 8.47 13.45
C VAL A 82 7.68 7.28 14.31
N THR A 83 7.49 7.41 15.63
CA THR A 83 7.56 6.29 16.57
C THR A 83 6.30 5.42 16.47
N PRO A 84 6.34 4.15 16.91
CA PRO A 84 5.14 3.29 16.93
C PRO A 84 3.93 3.92 17.62
N GLU A 85 4.15 4.66 18.71
CA GLU A 85 3.10 5.32 19.49
C GLU A 85 2.45 6.50 18.75
N GLN A 86 3.16 7.10 17.78
CA GLN A 86 2.67 8.25 17.00
C GLN A 86 1.92 7.84 15.73
N ARG A 87 1.94 6.55 15.35
CA ARG A 87 1.39 6.05 14.08
C ARG A 87 -0.07 6.40 13.88
N GLU A 88 -0.92 6.14 14.87
CA GLU A 88 -2.37 6.37 14.73
C GLU A 88 -2.73 7.85 14.55
N ALA A 89 -2.04 8.75 15.27
CA ALA A 89 -2.29 10.19 15.18
C ALA A 89 -1.94 10.73 13.79
N VAL A 90 -0.76 10.36 13.28
CA VAL A 90 -0.27 10.81 11.97
C VAL A 90 -1.07 10.17 10.83
N ALA A 91 -1.53 8.92 11.00
CA ALA A 91 -2.43 8.27 10.05
C ALA A 91 -3.70 9.11 9.81
N GLN A 92 -4.31 9.62 10.88
CA GLN A 92 -5.55 10.39 10.77
C GLN A 92 -5.35 11.71 10.01
N GLU A 93 -4.18 12.33 10.12
CA GLU A 93 -3.84 13.58 9.42
C GLU A 93 -3.55 13.34 7.93
N GLU A 94 -2.79 12.30 7.57
CA GLU A 94 -2.45 11.95 6.18
C GLU A 94 -3.63 11.36 5.39
N GLY A 95 -4.65 10.86 6.10
CA GLY A 95 -5.83 10.24 5.51
C GLY A 95 -7.03 11.14 5.30
N ALA A 96 -6.94 12.41 5.71
CA ALA A 96 -7.97 13.45 5.64
C ALA A 96 -7.96 14.15 4.27
#